data_AF-A0A8W8K9H4-F1
#
_entry.id   AF-A0A8W8K9H4-F1
#
_cell.length_a   1.000
_cell.length_b   1.000
_cell.length_c   1.000
_cell.angle_alpha   90.00
_cell.angle_beta   90.00
_cell.angle_gamma   90.00
#
_symmetry.space_group_name_H-M   'P 1'
#
loop_
_entity.id
_entity.type
_entity.pdbx_description
1 polymer ?
#
loop_
_entity_poly.entity_id
_entity_poly.type
_entity_poly.pdbx_seq_one_letter_code
_entity_poly.pdbx_strand_id
1 'polypeptide(L)'
;ILTMSNGCKIKLLLGLCSRRSVSTTPCAFKYNDRFTKYKREIGRGFGAKWRMANGKSHDNTSYGPLIDLPDFSYLDGRPAPLTQRQMGRLEERKQTAKKVYTLLGEIEYAKERHRKLSEEKQHEKPFPLKPKS
;
A
#
# COMPACT_ATOMS: atom_id res chain seq x y z
N ILE A 1 36.11 28.33 22.54
CA ILE A 1 34.75 28.21 23.13
C ILE A 1 34.43 26.73 23.23
N LEU A 2 34.32 26.24 24.46
CA LEU A 2 33.60 25.06 24.99
C LEU A 2 34.39 24.43 26.13
N THR A 3 34.00 24.83 27.34
CA THR A 3 34.29 24.21 28.63
C THR A 3 33.26 23.11 28.93
N MET A 4 33.42 22.45 30.09
CA MET A 4 32.62 21.40 30.77
C MET A 4 33.29 20.02 30.65
N SER A 5 34.16 19.57 31.57
CA SER A 5 34.10 19.45 33.04
C SER A 5 33.06 18.48 33.57
N ASN A 6 33.57 17.50 34.34
CA ASN A 6 32.93 16.61 35.32
C ASN A 6 32.28 15.34 34.72
N GLY A 7 32.76 14.11 34.89
CA GLY A 7 33.60 13.53 35.94
C GLY A 7 32.75 12.95 37.06
N CYS A 8 32.33 11.69 36.95
CA CYS A 8 31.89 10.86 38.08
C CYS A 8 32.03 9.36 37.73
N LYS A 9 33.05 8.72 38.29
CA LYS A 9 33.17 7.26 38.41
C LYS A 9 32.27 6.82 39.58
N ILE A 10 31.67 5.62 39.55
CA ILE A 10 31.63 4.69 40.69
C ILE A 10 31.30 3.26 40.19
N LYS A 11 31.89 2.32 40.92
CA LYS A 11 32.20 0.91 40.66
C LYS A 11 31.00 -0.03 40.47
N LEU A 12 31.22 -1.02 39.60
CA LEU A 12 30.55 -2.32 39.61
C LEU A 12 30.84 -3.07 40.92
N LEU A 13 29.80 -3.61 41.56
CA LEU A 13 29.90 -4.73 42.49
C LEU A 13 28.87 -5.78 42.11
N LEU A 14 29.39 -6.98 41.84
CA LEU A 14 28.67 -8.20 41.52
C LEU A 14 28.17 -8.87 42.82
N GLY A 15 26.97 -9.44 42.74
CA GLY A 15 26.64 -10.72 43.39
C GLY A 15 25.96 -10.65 44.76
N LEU A 16 24.71 -11.13 44.83
CA LEU A 16 24.32 -12.39 45.49
C LEU A 16 22.78 -12.50 45.49
N CYS A 17 22.25 -13.52 44.83
CA CYS A 17 20.83 -13.86 44.81
C CYS A 17 20.39 -14.46 46.15
N SER A 18 19.19 -14.10 46.66
CA SER A 18 18.18 -15.06 47.15
C SER A 18 17.02 -14.35 47.87
N ARG A 19 15.84 -14.30 47.22
CA ARG A 19 14.56 -14.85 47.74
C ARG A 19 13.38 -14.32 46.92
N ARG A 20 12.76 -15.25 46.16
CA ARG A 20 11.40 -15.21 45.61
C ARG A 20 10.96 -13.88 44.98
N SER A 21 11.39 -13.62 43.75
CA SER A 21 10.45 -13.01 42.81
C SER A 21 9.45 -14.09 42.42
N VAL A 22 8.24 -14.00 42.95
CA VAL A 22 7.09 -14.64 42.31
C VAL A 22 7.14 -14.13 40.87
N SER A 23 7.27 -15.02 39.90
CA SER A 23 7.20 -14.65 38.49
C SER A 23 5.80 -14.11 38.22
N THR A 24 5.61 -12.81 38.45
CA THR A 24 4.51 -12.04 37.91
C THR A 24 4.82 -11.75 36.43
N THR A 25 5.22 -12.76 35.68
CA THR A 25 4.67 -12.84 34.33
C THR A 25 3.24 -13.29 34.59
N PRO A 26 2.22 -12.40 34.55
CA PRO A 26 0.89 -12.91 34.40
C PRO A 26 0.98 -13.82 33.18
N CYS A 27 0.69 -15.10 33.36
CA CYS A 27 0.38 -16.00 32.25
C CYS A 27 -0.46 -15.14 31.33
N ALA A 28 0.05 -14.79 30.15
CA ALA A 28 -0.65 -13.92 29.23
C ALA A 28 -1.94 -14.67 28.90
N PHE A 29 -2.98 -14.41 29.69
CA PHE A 29 -4.29 -14.97 29.54
C PHE A 29 -4.68 -14.42 28.20
N LYS A 30 -4.56 -15.27 27.18
CA LYS A 30 -4.96 -14.96 25.81
C LYS A 30 -6.45 -14.71 25.91
N TYR A 31 -6.83 -13.47 26.23
CA TYR A 31 -8.21 -13.05 26.18
C TYR A 31 -8.65 -13.37 24.77
N ASN A 32 -9.61 -14.30 24.69
CA ASN A 32 -10.12 -14.79 23.42
C ASN A 32 -10.53 -13.59 22.56
N ASP A 33 -9.82 -13.40 21.46
CA ASP A 33 -9.85 -12.25 20.56
C ASP A 33 -11.15 -12.14 19.74
N ARG A 34 -12.23 -12.73 20.25
CA ARG A 34 -13.55 -12.79 19.59
C ARG A 34 -14.15 -11.39 19.45
N PHE A 35 -13.89 -10.51 20.41
CA PHE A 35 -14.36 -9.12 20.38
C PHE A 35 -13.59 -8.24 19.38
N THR A 36 -12.29 -8.44 19.19
CA THR A 36 -11.52 -7.63 18.22
C THR A 36 -11.78 -8.07 16.79
N LYS A 37 -12.05 -9.37 16.55
CA LYS A 37 -12.51 -9.88 15.25
C LYS A 37 -13.82 -9.20 14.84
N TYR A 38 -14.77 -9.09 15.77
CA TYR A 38 -16.05 -8.42 15.55
C TYR A 38 -15.88 -6.92 15.25
N LYS A 39 -15.02 -6.20 15.99
CA LYS A 39 -14.72 -4.78 15.68
C LYS A 39 -14.09 -4.58 14.30
N ARG A 40 -13.19 -5.47 13.87
CA ARG A 40 -12.56 -5.42 12.54
C ARG A 40 -13.56 -5.64 11.41
N GLU A 41 -14.56 -6.48 11.62
CA GLU A 41 -15.62 -6.77 10.65
C GLU A 41 -16.64 -5.63 10.56
N ILE A 42 -16.99 -5.00 11.70
CA ILE A 42 -17.84 -3.79 11.69
C ILE A 42 -17.15 -2.61 10.99
N GLY A 43 -15.86 -2.39 11.24
CA GLY A 43 -15.11 -1.31 10.60
C GLY A 43 -15.01 -1.45 9.07
N ARG A 44 -15.29 -2.65 8.55
CA ARG A 44 -15.35 -2.95 7.12
C ARG A 44 -16.78 -2.96 6.56
N GLY A 45 -17.80 -2.82 7.40
CA GLY A 45 -19.20 -2.93 6.98
C GLY A 45 -19.66 -4.39 6.79
N PHE A 46 -20.92 -4.65 7.15
CA PHE A 46 -21.51 -5.97 7.01
C PHE A 46 -21.46 -6.46 5.56
N GLY A 47 -21.03 -7.71 5.36
CA GLY A 47 -20.95 -8.35 4.04
C GLY A 47 -19.78 -7.90 3.15
N ALA A 48 -18.88 -7.03 3.61
CA ALA A 48 -17.79 -6.53 2.77
C ALA A 48 -16.81 -7.62 2.29
N LYS A 49 -16.52 -8.61 3.13
CA LYS A 49 -15.71 -9.78 2.74
C LYS A 49 -16.33 -10.51 1.54
N TRP A 50 -17.63 -10.78 1.60
CA TRP A 50 -18.35 -11.43 0.51
C TRP A 50 -18.39 -10.54 -0.74
N ARG A 51 -18.64 -9.22 -0.60
CA ARG A 51 -18.62 -8.29 -1.74
C ARG A 51 -17.26 -8.28 -2.46
N MET A 52 -16.17 -8.13 -1.71
CA MET A 52 -14.82 -8.14 -2.29
C MET A 52 -14.50 -9.48 -2.96
N ALA A 53 -14.90 -10.61 -2.36
CA ALA A 53 -14.72 -11.93 -2.97
C ALA A 53 -15.50 -12.08 -4.29
N ASN A 54 -16.59 -11.33 -4.47
CA ASN A 54 -17.39 -11.28 -5.70
C ASN A 54 -17.00 -10.12 -6.63
N GLY A 55 -15.85 -9.49 -6.42
CA GLY A 55 -15.39 -8.37 -7.26
C GLY A 55 -16.24 -7.10 -7.15
N LYS A 56 -17.00 -6.94 -6.06
CA LYS A 56 -17.78 -5.73 -5.75
C LYS A 56 -17.01 -4.81 -4.81
N SER A 57 -17.44 -3.56 -4.73
CA SER A 57 -16.89 -2.61 -3.75
C SER A 57 -17.13 -3.10 -2.33
N HIS A 58 -16.17 -2.76 -1.46
CA HIS A 58 -16.26 -3.01 -0.04
C HIS A 58 -17.49 -2.32 0.58
N ASP A 59 -17.75 -1.06 0.20
CA ASP A 59 -18.90 -0.27 0.62
C ASP A 59 -19.94 -0.14 -0.49
N ASN A 60 -21.18 0.22 -0.17
CA ASN A 60 -22.24 0.38 -1.17
C ASN A 60 -22.14 1.70 -1.96
N THR A 61 -21.32 2.65 -1.50
CA THR A 61 -21.26 4.03 -2.02
C THR A 61 -20.09 4.28 -2.97
N SER A 62 -19.13 3.35 -3.08
CA SER A 62 -17.90 3.59 -3.83
C SER A 62 -18.11 3.59 -5.35
N TYR A 63 -18.62 2.49 -5.90
CA TYR A 63 -18.90 2.32 -7.32
C TYR A 63 -19.98 1.25 -7.51
N GLY A 64 -20.66 1.28 -8.66
CA GLY A 64 -21.67 0.30 -9.01
C GLY A 64 -23.01 0.93 -9.39
N PRO A 65 -23.99 0.10 -9.79
CA PRO A 65 -25.24 0.57 -10.38
C PRO A 65 -26.01 1.52 -9.46
N LEU A 66 -25.97 1.30 -8.14
CA LEU A 66 -26.64 2.15 -7.17
C LEU A 66 -26.14 3.61 -7.18
N ILE A 67 -24.89 3.85 -7.59
CA ILE A 67 -24.22 5.15 -7.47
C ILE A 67 -23.91 5.77 -8.83
N ASP A 68 -23.64 4.94 -9.83
CA ASP A 68 -23.26 5.37 -11.17
C ASP A 68 -24.48 5.60 -12.08
N LEU A 69 -25.62 4.93 -11.84
CA LEU A 69 -26.85 5.14 -12.62
C LEU A 69 -27.61 6.38 -12.13
N PRO A 70 -28.42 7.01 -13.00
CA PRO A 70 -29.30 8.10 -12.58
C PRO A 70 -30.50 7.57 -11.78
N ASP A 71 -30.91 8.30 -10.74
CA ASP A 71 -32.05 7.94 -9.90
C ASP A 71 -33.40 8.11 -10.63
N PHE A 72 -33.46 8.91 -11.68
CA PHE A 72 -34.67 9.19 -12.46
C PHE A 72 -34.36 9.41 -13.95
N SER A 73 -35.41 9.43 -14.76
CA SER A 73 -35.38 9.88 -16.16
C SER A 73 -36.67 10.64 -16.47
N TYR A 74 -36.66 11.47 -17.52
CA TYR A 74 -37.87 12.18 -17.95
C TYR A 74 -38.83 11.22 -18.67
N LEU A 75 -40.13 11.49 -18.61
CA LEU A 75 -41.15 10.68 -19.29
C LEU A 75 -40.92 10.60 -20.81
N ASP A 76 -40.39 11.67 -21.39
CA ASP A 76 -40.01 11.76 -22.81
C ASP A 76 -38.81 10.86 -23.18
N GLY A 77 -38.21 10.16 -22.22
CA GLY A 77 -37.01 9.34 -22.40
C GLY A 77 -35.70 10.13 -22.40
N ARG A 78 -35.74 11.44 -22.12
CA ARG A 78 -34.52 12.24 -21.96
C ARG A 78 -33.75 11.76 -20.71
N PRO A 79 -32.41 11.66 -20.78
CA PRO A 79 -31.61 11.26 -19.62
C PRO A 79 -31.63 12.34 -18.55
N ALA A 80 -31.44 11.94 -17.29
CA ALA A 80 -31.22 12.90 -16.22
C ALA A 80 -29.91 13.68 -16.44
N PRO A 81 -29.86 14.97 -16.09
CA PRO A 81 -28.63 15.74 -16.14
C PRO A 81 -27.60 15.19 -15.14
N LEU A 82 -26.31 15.29 -15.49
CA LEU A 82 -25.23 14.84 -14.61
C LEU A 82 -25.09 15.74 -13.38
N THR A 83 -25.00 15.12 -12.21
CA THR A 83 -24.73 15.84 -10.95
C THR A 83 -23.25 16.26 -10.87
N GLN A 84 -22.96 17.32 -10.12
CA GLN A 84 -21.57 17.78 -9.89
C GLN A 84 -20.66 16.68 -9.32
N ARG A 85 -21.20 15.84 -8.44
CA ARG A 85 -20.45 14.71 -7.85
C ARG A 85 -20.15 13.63 -8.89
N GLN A 86 -21.09 13.30 -9.77
CA GLN A 86 -20.85 12.37 -10.87
C GLN A 86 -19.79 12.93 -11.82
N MET A 87 -19.86 14.22 -12.16
CA MET A 87 -18.84 14.88 -12.98
C MET A 87 -17.46 14.82 -12.32
N GLY A 88 -17.37 15.10 -11.01
CA GLY A 88 -16.11 14.98 -10.25
C GLY A 88 -15.51 13.58 -10.32
N ARG A 89 -16.32 12.53 -10.06
CA ARG A 89 -15.87 11.12 -10.17
C ARG A 89 -15.39 10.78 -11.58
N LEU A 90 -16.07 11.25 -12.62
CA LEU A 90 -15.65 11.03 -14.01
C LEU A 90 -14.30 11.67 -14.30
N GLU A 91 -14.07 12.89 -13.82
CA GLU A 91 -12.80 13.58 -13.99
C GLU A 91 -11.67 12.90 -13.21
N GLU A 92 -11.91 12.49 -11.97
CA GLU A 92 -10.95 11.70 -11.18
C GLU A 92 -10.57 10.38 -11.88
N ARG A 93 -11.56 9.67 -12.45
CA ARG A 93 -11.34 8.44 -13.23
C ARG A 93 -10.49 8.73 -14.47
N LYS A 94 -10.76 9.83 -15.19
CA LYS A 94 -9.97 10.26 -16.36
C LYS A 94 -8.53 10.59 -15.96
N GLN A 95 -8.32 11.33 -14.87
CA GLN A 95 -6.99 11.68 -14.40
C GLN A 95 -6.19 10.45 -13.98
N THR A 96 -6.83 9.51 -13.30
CA THR A 96 -6.21 8.22 -12.92
C THR A 96 -5.81 7.43 -14.16
N ALA A 97 -6.69 7.33 -15.17
CA ALA A 97 -6.39 6.64 -16.42
C ALA A 97 -5.21 7.29 -17.18
N LYS A 98 -5.18 8.62 -17.26
CA LYS A 98 -4.06 9.37 -17.86
C LYS A 98 -2.73 9.04 -17.17
N LYS A 99 -2.70 9.06 -15.83
CA LYS A 99 -1.51 8.71 -15.06
C LYS A 99 -1.03 7.30 -15.35
N VAL A 100 -1.93 6.32 -15.34
CA VAL A 100 -1.59 4.91 -15.65
C VAL A 100 -0.96 4.81 -17.04
N TYR A 101 -1.58 5.44 -18.05
CA TYR A 101 -1.07 5.43 -19.42
C TYR A 101 0.34 6.04 -19.53
N THR A 102 0.56 7.19 -18.90
CA THR A 102 1.88 7.84 -18.89
C THR A 102 2.94 6.94 -18.25
N LEU A 103 2.65 6.36 -17.09
CA LEU A 103 3.59 5.48 -16.39
C LEU A 103 3.92 4.21 -17.19
N LEU A 104 2.94 3.63 -17.89
CA LEU A 104 3.17 2.48 -18.77
C LEU A 104 4.12 2.86 -19.92
N GLY A 105 3.90 4.01 -20.57
CA GLY A 105 4.78 4.51 -21.62
C GLY A 105 6.20 4.77 -21.13
N GLU A 106 6.37 5.31 -19.91
CA GLU A 106 7.69 5.51 -19.30
C GLU A 106 8.43 4.18 -19.06
N ILE A 107 7.71 3.16 -18.58
CA ILE A 107 8.25 1.82 -18.35
C ILE A 107 8.69 1.17 -19.67
N GLU A 108 7.85 1.25 -20.70
CA GLU A 108 8.15 0.71 -22.03
C GLU A 108 9.38 1.39 -22.63
N TYR A 109 9.43 2.72 -22.59
CA TYR A 109 10.58 3.50 -23.04
C TYR A 109 11.86 3.12 -22.28
N ALA A 110 11.78 2.94 -20.96
CA ALA A 110 12.92 2.53 -20.15
C ALA A 110 13.44 1.13 -20.53
N LYS A 111 12.54 0.18 -20.78
CA LYS A 111 12.89 -1.18 -21.24
C LYS A 111 13.57 -1.15 -22.59
N GLU A 112 13.02 -0.42 -23.56
CA GLU A 112 13.60 -0.32 -24.91
C GLU A 112 14.98 0.32 -24.89
N ARG A 113 15.14 1.42 -24.14
CA ARG A 113 16.44 2.09 -23.99
C ARG A 113 17.47 1.14 -23.36
N HIS A 114 17.08 0.41 -22.32
CA HIS A 114 17.97 -0.56 -21.67
C HIS A 114 18.41 -1.65 -22.64
N ARG A 115 17.47 -2.17 -23.45
CA ARG A 115 17.76 -3.17 -24.48
C ARG A 115 18.80 -2.63 -25.48
N LYS A 116 18.56 -1.44 -26.05
CA LYS A 116 19.49 -0.80 -27.00
C LYS A 116 20.90 -0.61 -26.41
N LEU A 117 20.98 -0.03 -25.21
CA LEU A 117 22.27 0.17 -24.52
C LEU A 117 22.97 -1.15 -24.20
N SER A 118 22.22 -2.23 -23.93
CA SER A 118 22.81 -3.55 -23.67
C SER A 118 23.37 -4.20 -24.94
N GLU A 119 22.72 -4.00 -26.08
CA GLU A 119 23.17 -4.46 -27.41
C GLU A 119 24.42 -3.69 -27.84
N GLU A 120 24.43 -2.37 -27.70
CA GLU A 120 25.60 -1.51 -27.97
C GLU A 120 26.81 -1.94 -27.14
N LYS A 121 26.63 -2.14 -25.83
CA LYS A 121 27.70 -2.66 -24.95
C LYS A 121 28.20 -4.05 -25.34
N GLN A 122 27.37 -4.88 -25.98
CA GLN A 122 27.83 -6.17 -26.49
C GLN A 122 28.64 -6.02 -27.78
N HIS A 123 28.25 -5.10 -28.67
CA HIS A 123 28.99 -4.79 -29.90
C HIS A 123 30.34 -4.11 -29.62
N GLU A 124 30.43 -3.27 -28.60
CA GLU A 124 31.69 -2.60 -28.21
C GLU A 124 32.71 -3.52 -27.52
N LYS A 125 32.30 -4.72 -27.07
CA LYS A 125 33.24 -5.64 -26.46
C LYS A 125 34.28 -6.06 -27.51
N PRO A 126 35.58 -5.80 -27.27
CA PRO A 126 36.60 -6.16 -28.23
C PRO A 126 36.59 -7.67 -28.43
N PHE A 127 36.69 -8.10 -29.70
CA PHE A 127 36.86 -9.52 -30.03
C PHE A 127 38.04 -10.07 -29.21
N PRO A 128 37.89 -11.26 -28.58
CA PRO A 128 38.97 -11.83 -27.79
C PRO A 128 40.20 -12.02 -28.69
N LEU A 129 41.26 -11.27 -28.40
CA LEU A 129 42.53 -11.41 -29.09
C LEU A 129 43.05 -12.82 -28.83
N LYS A 130 43.48 -13.52 -29.89
CA LYS A 130 44.08 -14.86 -29.74
C LYS A 130 45.29 -14.75 -28.80
N PRO A 131 45.44 -15.67 -27.83
CA PRO A 131 46.59 -15.64 -26.94
C PRO A 131 47.87 -15.81 -27.77
N LYS A 132 48.94 -15.06 -27.41
CA LYS A 132 50.25 -15.23 -28.03
C LYS A 132 50.86 -16.54 -27.52
N SER A 133 51.22 -17.42 -28.45
CA SER A 133 51.98 -18.67 -28.21
C SER A 133 53.43 -18.39 -27.87
#